data_AF-A0A0Q8J4Q0-F1
#
_entry.id   AF-A0A0Q8J4Q0-F1
#
_cell.length_a   1.000
_cell.length_b   1.000
_cell.length_c   1.000
_cell.angle_alpha   90.00
_cell.angle_beta   90.00
_cell.angle_gamma   90.00
#
_symmetry.space_group_name_H-M   'P 1'
#
loop_
_entity.id
_entity.type
_entity.pdbx_description
1 polymer ?
#
loop_
_entity_poly.entity_id
_entity_poly.type
_entity_poly.pdbx_seq_one_letter_code
_entity_poly.pdbx_strand_id
1 'polypeptide(L)'
;MAVPQPLGLLTKELPMPVIEDCEHLWNGTEPGWVVLRTVEDRVHLVANFEAGADVRDLKALRAILPSLAAAPAATVFALKGVREFDLGEHESMEAHRLKTLCATHGVSVTSRGWREVSHGLFNESTQVYWLIEDSATCEAVALKAIARGVPVREIQY
;
A
#
# COMPACT_ATOMS: atom_id res chain seq x y z
N MET A 1 -29.57 -29.12 -7.63
CA MET A 1 -28.46 -28.78 -6.73
C MET A 1 -27.30 -28.32 -7.58
N ALA A 2 -27.11 -27.00 -7.72
CA ALA A 2 -26.03 -26.43 -8.50
C ALA A 2 -24.94 -25.92 -7.53
N VAL A 3 -23.72 -26.40 -7.73
CA VAL A 3 -22.52 -25.92 -7.04
C VAL A 3 -22.19 -24.52 -7.58
N PRO A 4 -22.00 -23.49 -6.75
CA PRO A 4 -21.60 -22.18 -7.25
C PRO A 4 -20.12 -22.24 -7.67
N GLN A 5 -19.83 -21.82 -8.90
CA GLN A 5 -18.46 -21.61 -9.35
C GLN A 5 -17.81 -20.46 -8.56
N PRO A 6 -16.51 -20.54 -8.23
CA PRO A 6 -15.82 -19.44 -7.56
C PRO A 6 -15.71 -18.26 -8.52
N LEU A 7 -16.02 -17.06 -8.01
CA LEU A 7 -15.80 -15.79 -8.68
C LEU A 7 -14.37 -15.75 -9.23
N GLY A 8 -14.26 -15.69 -10.56
CA GLY A 8 -13.01 -15.49 -11.25
C GLY A 8 -12.35 -14.22 -10.73
N LEU A 9 -11.14 -14.37 -10.21
CA LEU A 9 -10.15 -13.31 -10.18
C LEU A 9 -10.10 -12.71 -11.58
N LEU A 10 -10.50 -11.45 -11.70
CA LEU A 10 -10.23 -10.62 -12.86
C LEU A 10 -8.70 -10.49 -12.98
N THR A 11 -8.05 -11.45 -13.63
CA THR A 11 -6.80 -11.20 -14.33
C THR A 11 -7.12 -10.16 -15.39
N LYS A 12 -7.01 -8.88 -15.05
CA LYS A 12 -6.90 -7.81 -16.05
C LYS A 12 -5.64 -8.14 -16.83
N GLU A 13 -5.80 -8.78 -17.98
CA GLU A 13 -4.75 -8.81 -18.99
C GLU A 13 -4.41 -7.34 -19.29
N LEU A 14 -3.22 -6.94 -18.87
CA LEU A 14 -2.64 -5.65 -19.18
C LEU A 14 -2.52 -5.52 -20.70
N PRO A 15 -2.56 -4.30 -21.26
CA PRO A 15 -2.27 -4.12 -22.67
C PRO A 15 -0.86 -4.65 -22.98
N MET A 16 -0.79 -5.75 -23.75
CA MET A 16 0.45 -6.40 -24.18
C MET A 16 1.59 -5.49 -24.70
N PRO A 17 1.36 -4.35 -25.38
CA PRO A 17 2.46 -3.57 -25.96
C PRO A 17 3.49 -3.05 -24.93
N VAL A 18 3.07 -2.68 -23.72
CA VAL A 18 4.01 -2.11 -22.72
C VAL A 18 5.03 -3.14 -22.22
N ILE A 19 4.63 -4.42 -22.16
CA ILE A 19 5.52 -5.50 -21.70
C ILE A 19 6.54 -5.87 -22.78
N GLU A 20 6.18 -5.74 -24.07
CA GLU A 20 7.10 -5.97 -25.18
C GLU A 20 8.16 -4.86 -25.26
N ASP A 21 7.79 -3.60 -25.00
CA ASP A 21 8.73 -2.48 -24.97
C ASP A 21 9.82 -2.64 -23.89
N CYS A 22 9.52 -3.38 -22.81
CA CYS A 22 10.44 -3.66 -21.71
C CYS A 22 11.33 -4.89 -21.95
N GLU A 23 11.31 -5.53 -23.11
CA GLU A 23 12.01 -6.81 -23.34
C GLU A 23 13.53 -6.74 -23.09
N HIS A 24 14.13 -5.58 -23.39
CA HIS A 24 15.55 -5.30 -23.19
C HIS A 24 16.04 -5.52 -21.75
N LEU A 25 15.12 -5.47 -20.77
CA LEU A 25 15.41 -5.67 -19.35
C LEU A 25 15.73 -7.13 -18.99
N TRP A 26 15.26 -8.10 -19.78
CA TRP A 26 15.41 -9.54 -19.47
C TRP A 26 15.86 -10.41 -20.64
N ASN A 27 15.93 -9.88 -21.87
CA ASN A 27 16.48 -10.62 -23.01
C ASN A 27 18.02 -10.53 -23.10
N GLY A 28 18.67 -9.79 -22.20
CA GLY A 28 20.12 -9.66 -22.13
C GLY A 28 20.72 -8.68 -23.13
N THR A 29 19.90 -7.92 -23.86
CA THR A 29 20.38 -6.85 -24.75
C THR A 29 21.09 -5.75 -23.97
N GLU A 30 20.62 -5.48 -22.76
CA GLU A 30 21.28 -4.57 -21.82
C GLU A 30 21.75 -5.33 -20.58
N PRO A 31 23.05 -5.30 -20.24
CA PRO A 31 23.55 -5.94 -19.03
C PRO A 31 23.24 -5.10 -17.77
N GLY A 32 23.32 -5.75 -16.61
CA GLY A 32 23.27 -5.09 -15.31
C GLY A 32 21.89 -5.00 -14.68
N TRP A 33 20.84 -5.42 -15.37
CA TRP A 33 19.48 -5.48 -14.81
C TRP A 33 19.37 -6.49 -13.67
N VAL A 34 18.75 -6.06 -12.58
CA VAL A 34 18.32 -6.86 -11.44
C VAL A 34 16.90 -6.46 -11.05
N VAL A 35 16.18 -7.41 -10.45
CA VAL A 35 14.90 -7.14 -9.80
C VAL A 35 15.15 -6.85 -8.33
N LEU A 36 14.83 -5.65 -7.89
CA LEU A 36 14.79 -5.30 -6.48
C LEU A 36 13.50 -5.83 -5.89
N ARG A 37 13.62 -6.58 -4.80
CA ARG A 37 12.51 -7.05 -3.98
C ARG A 37 12.54 -6.29 -2.67
N THR A 38 11.50 -5.51 -2.44
CA THR A 38 11.32 -4.74 -1.21
C THR A 38 10.24 -5.41 -0.38
N VAL A 39 10.49 -5.55 0.93
CA VAL A 39 9.52 -6.08 1.88
C VAL A 39 9.23 -5.01 2.91
N GLU A 40 7.97 -4.63 3.04
CA GLU A 40 7.52 -3.60 3.97
C GLU A 40 6.52 -4.21 4.95
N ASP A 41 6.72 -3.98 6.25
CA ASP A 41 5.71 -4.31 7.25
C ASP A 41 4.69 -3.16 7.30
N ARG A 42 3.50 -3.41 6.75
CA ARG A 42 2.39 -2.47 6.68
C ARG A 42 1.36 -2.73 7.78
N VAL A 43 0.68 -1.69 8.22
CA VAL A 43 -0.36 -1.76 9.24
C VAL A 43 -1.54 -0.87 8.85
N HIS A 44 -2.73 -1.47 8.84
CA HIS A 44 -4.00 -0.76 8.70
C HIS A 44 -4.55 -0.45 10.09
N LEU A 45 -5.00 0.78 10.28
CA LEU A 45 -5.47 1.29 11.56
C LEU A 45 -6.94 1.74 11.47
N VAL A 46 -7.73 1.35 12.47
CA VAL A 46 -9.14 1.76 12.58
C VAL A 46 -9.38 2.33 13.98
N ALA A 47 -9.91 3.55 14.05
CA ALA A 47 -10.39 4.14 15.29
C ALA A 47 -11.76 3.57 15.64
N ASN A 48 -11.97 3.17 16.90
CA ASN A 48 -13.19 2.52 17.38
C ASN A 48 -13.90 3.39 18.40
N PHE A 49 -15.20 3.57 18.19
CA PHE A 49 -16.11 4.33 19.05
C PHE A 49 -17.29 3.41 19.43
N GLU A 50 -17.18 2.76 20.59
CA GLU A 50 -18.15 1.73 21.03
C GLU A 50 -19.60 2.25 21.05
N ALA A 51 -19.80 3.48 21.52
CA ALA A 51 -21.10 4.16 21.56
C ALA A 51 -21.40 5.01 20.31
N GLY A 52 -20.50 5.00 19.31
CA GLY A 52 -20.47 5.95 18.20
C GLY A 52 -19.73 7.24 18.56
N ALA A 53 -19.06 7.84 17.56
CA ALA A 53 -18.20 9.00 17.75
C ALA A 53 -18.96 10.20 18.31
N ASP A 54 -18.47 10.77 19.40
CA ASP A 54 -19.02 11.97 20.01
C ASP A 54 -18.26 13.24 19.58
N VAL A 55 -18.64 14.41 20.10
CA VAL A 55 -17.99 15.67 19.73
C VAL A 55 -16.53 15.75 20.24
N ARG A 56 -16.20 15.05 21.33
CA ARG A 56 -14.82 14.99 21.86
C ARG A 56 -13.96 14.12 20.95
N ASP A 57 -14.48 12.99 20.49
CA ASP A 57 -13.83 12.10 19.54
C ASP A 57 -13.52 12.83 18.23
N LEU A 58 -14.50 13.57 17.69
CA LEU A 58 -14.30 14.37 16.47
C LEU A 58 -13.24 15.46 16.65
N LYS A 59 -13.16 16.08 17.83
CA LYS A 59 -12.09 17.05 18.14
C LYS A 59 -10.73 16.37 18.23
N ALA A 60 -10.66 15.19 18.86
CA ALA A 60 -9.44 14.39 18.91
C ALA A 60 -8.96 14.01 17.51
N LEU A 61 -9.85 13.46 16.67
CA LEU A 61 -9.54 13.11 15.28
C LEU A 61 -9.03 14.32 14.47
N ARG A 62 -9.62 15.51 14.64
CA ARG A 62 -9.12 16.75 14.00
C ARG A 62 -7.76 17.20 14.50
N ALA A 63 -7.37 16.88 15.73
CA ALA A 63 -6.05 17.21 16.26
C ALA A 63 -4.97 16.24 15.75
N ILE A 64 -5.37 14.99 15.49
CA ILE A 64 -4.48 13.91 15.05
C ILE A 64 -4.28 13.94 13.53
N LEU A 65 -5.37 14.13 12.76
CA LEU A 65 -5.38 13.95 11.32
C LEU A 65 -5.41 15.30 10.59
N PRO A 66 -4.35 15.67 9.86
CA PRO A 66 -4.30 16.93 9.10
C PRO A 66 -5.42 17.06 8.07
N SER A 67 -5.84 15.94 7.45
CA SER A 67 -6.93 15.91 6.49
C SER A 67 -8.26 16.35 7.11
N LEU A 68 -8.55 15.93 8.35
CA LEU A 68 -9.75 16.35 9.07
C LEU A 68 -9.60 17.76 9.67
N ALA A 69 -8.38 18.16 10.03
CA ALA A 69 -8.09 19.52 10.47
C ALA A 69 -8.42 20.55 9.36
N ALA A 70 -8.07 20.22 8.11
CA ALA A 70 -8.35 21.04 6.94
C ALA A 70 -9.82 20.95 6.47
N ALA A 71 -10.54 19.89 6.82
CA ALA A 71 -11.92 19.71 6.41
C ALA A 71 -12.90 20.71 7.08
N PRO A 72 -13.97 21.12 6.38
CA PRO A 72 -15.04 21.93 6.96
C PRO A 72 -15.65 21.27 8.20
N ALA A 73 -16.07 22.09 9.17
CA ALA A 73 -16.67 21.57 10.40
C ALA A 73 -17.89 20.68 10.13
N ALA A 74 -18.76 21.06 9.18
CA ALA A 74 -19.93 20.28 8.80
C ALA A 74 -19.57 18.85 8.33
N THR A 75 -18.48 18.71 7.56
CA THR A 75 -18.00 17.40 7.08
C THR A 75 -17.53 16.53 8.24
N VAL A 76 -16.82 17.11 9.21
CA VAL A 76 -16.38 16.35 10.39
C VAL A 76 -17.56 16.01 11.30
N PHE A 77 -18.51 16.93 11.48
CA PHE A 77 -19.71 16.68 12.27
C PHE A 77 -20.61 15.59 11.66
N ALA A 78 -20.55 15.36 10.35
CA ALA A 78 -21.24 14.24 9.71
C ALA A 78 -20.72 12.86 10.15
N LEU A 79 -19.52 12.79 10.75
CA LEU A 79 -18.96 11.56 11.33
C LEU A 79 -19.51 11.26 12.73
N LYS A 80 -20.34 12.13 13.31
CA LYS A 80 -20.94 11.90 14.64
C LYS A 80 -21.80 10.63 14.62
N GLY A 81 -21.62 9.77 15.62
CA GLY A 81 -22.33 8.50 15.78
C GLY A 81 -21.74 7.35 14.95
N VAL A 82 -20.74 7.59 14.12
CA VAL A 82 -20.01 6.54 13.41
C VAL A 82 -19.24 5.69 14.42
N ARG A 83 -19.31 4.36 14.29
CA ARG A 83 -18.66 3.43 15.22
C ARG A 83 -17.20 3.17 14.92
N GLU A 84 -16.80 3.31 13.65
CA GLU A 84 -15.46 3.01 13.18
C GLU A 84 -15.02 4.05 12.16
N PHE A 85 -13.79 4.54 12.29
CA PHE A 85 -13.20 5.48 11.34
C PHE A 85 -11.86 4.95 10.85
N ASP A 86 -11.74 4.85 9.52
CA ASP A 86 -10.53 4.38 8.87
C ASP A 86 -9.41 5.41 8.96
N LEU A 87 -8.30 5.05 9.61
CA LEU A 87 -7.11 5.88 9.73
C LEU A 87 -6.11 5.62 8.59
N GLY A 88 -6.38 4.64 7.73
CA GLY A 88 -5.58 4.27 6.57
C GLY A 88 -4.49 3.24 6.86
N GLU A 89 -3.67 3.03 5.83
CA GLU A 89 -2.54 2.11 5.83
C GLU A 89 -1.24 2.87 5.99
N HIS A 90 -0.37 2.36 6.85
CA HIS A 90 0.88 3.03 7.24
C HIS A 90 2.01 2.02 7.32
N GLU A 91 3.24 2.50 7.16
CA GLU A 91 4.43 1.72 7.53
C GLU A 91 4.43 1.48 9.05
N SER A 92 5.00 0.36 9.51
CA SER A 92 4.91 -0.07 10.91
C SER A 92 5.36 0.97 11.94
N MET A 93 6.44 1.71 11.66
CA MET A 93 6.90 2.78 12.56
C MET A 93 5.93 3.95 12.63
N GLU A 94 5.38 4.38 11.49
CA GLU A 94 4.38 5.45 11.40
C GLU A 94 3.07 5.03 12.07
N ALA A 95 2.61 3.80 11.81
CA ALA A 95 1.44 3.22 12.44
C ALA A 95 1.56 3.22 13.97
N HIS A 96 2.74 2.85 14.49
CA HIS A 96 3.00 2.88 15.93
C HIS A 96 2.89 4.30 16.49
N ARG A 97 3.51 5.29 15.82
CA ARG A 97 3.44 6.70 16.23
C ARG A 97 2.01 7.21 16.24
N LEU A 98 1.24 6.92 15.18
CA LEU A 98 -0.16 7.33 15.06
C LEU A 98 -1.01 6.67 16.15
N LYS A 99 -0.82 5.37 16.42
CA LYS A 99 -1.53 4.66 17.50
C LYS A 99 -1.23 5.25 18.88
N THR A 100 0.03 5.60 19.16
CA THR A 100 0.40 6.31 20.40
C THR A 100 -0.31 7.66 20.49
N LEU A 101 -0.33 8.43 19.40
CA LEU A 101 -1.00 9.72 19.35
C LEU A 101 -2.53 9.58 19.54
N CYS A 102 -3.17 8.57 18.96
CA CYS A 102 -4.57 8.27 19.23
C CYS A 102 -4.81 7.98 20.72
N ALA A 103 -3.95 7.17 21.34
CA ALA A 103 -4.06 6.83 22.74
C ALA A 103 -3.90 8.06 23.67
N THR A 104 -3.00 9.00 23.38
CA THR A 104 -2.85 10.23 24.18
C THR A 104 -4.07 11.14 24.10
N HIS A 105 -4.84 11.05 23.01
CA HIS A 105 -6.09 11.75 22.81
C HIS A 105 -7.33 10.94 23.23
N GLY A 106 -7.15 9.75 23.82
CA GLY A 106 -8.25 8.91 24.32
C GLY A 106 -9.00 8.13 23.24
N VAL A 107 -8.47 8.03 22.01
CA VAL A 107 -9.08 7.31 20.90
C VAL A 107 -8.59 5.86 20.88
N SER A 108 -9.52 4.91 20.95
CA SER A 108 -9.21 3.47 20.86
C SER A 108 -8.94 3.07 19.41
N VAL A 109 -7.87 2.31 19.16
CA VAL A 109 -7.44 1.91 17.81
C VAL A 109 -7.17 0.41 17.72
N THR A 110 -7.76 -0.23 16.72
CA THR A 110 -7.46 -1.59 16.29
C THR A 110 -6.47 -1.55 15.12
N SER A 111 -5.63 -2.57 15.03
CA SER A 111 -4.55 -2.63 14.05
C SER A 111 -4.50 -4.01 13.41
N ARG A 112 -4.34 -4.05 12.09
CA ARG A 112 -4.09 -5.27 11.33
C ARG A 112 -2.78 -5.11 10.55
N GLY A 113 -1.78 -5.93 10.86
CA GLY A 113 -0.49 -5.93 10.16
C GLY A 113 -0.45 -6.96 9.03
N TRP A 114 0.32 -6.66 7.98
CA TRP A 114 0.72 -7.60 6.94
C TRP A 114 2.09 -7.21 6.38
N ARG A 115 2.67 -8.13 5.61
CA ARG A 115 3.88 -7.85 4.81
C ARG A 115 3.47 -7.58 3.39
N GLU A 116 3.87 -6.43 2.89
CA GLU A 116 3.77 -6.10 1.48
C GLU A 116 5.11 -6.40 0.82
N VAL A 117 5.05 -7.05 -0.34
CA VAL A 117 6.24 -7.32 -1.16
C VAL A 117 6.01 -6.60 -2.48
N SER A 118 6.96 -5.76 -2.84
CA SER A 118 6.95 -5.03 -4.10
C SER A 118 8.23 -5.33 -4.89
N HIS A 119 8.12 -5.27 -6.21
CA HIS A 119 9.24 -5.47 -7.11
C HIS A 119 9.50 -4.23 -7.95
N GLY A 120 10.79 -3.97 -8.16
CA GLY A 120 11.30 -2.88 -8.97
C GLY A 120 12.43 -3.33 -9.88
N LEU A 121 12.68 -2.59 -10.95
CA LEU A 121 13.77 -2.88 -11.89
C LEU A 121 14.89 -1.87 -11.69
N PHE A 122 16.09 -2.38 -11.49
CA PHE A 122 17.28 -1.57 -11.27
C PHE A 122 18.41 -2.08 -12.13
N ASN A 123 19.15 -1.16 -12.74
CA ASN A 123 20.36 -1.51 -13.44
C ASN A 123 21.56 -1.19 -12.55
N GLU A 124 22.23 -2.23 -12.03
CA GLU A 124 23.41 -2.09 -11.17
C GLU A 124 24.59 -1.42 -11.90
N SER A 125 24.67 -1.55 -13.23
CA SER A 125 25.77 -0.97 -14.02
C SER A 125 25.60 0.53 -14.27
N THR A 126 24.37 0.99 -14.48
CA THR A 126 24.07 2.40 -14.74
C THR A 126 23.53 3.15 -13.52
N GLN A 127 23.22 2.44 -12.43
CA GLN A 127 22.60 2.97 -11.20
C GLN A 127 21.24 3.63 -11.46
N VAL A 128 20.49 3.13 -12.44
CA VAL A 128 19.18 3.67 -12.82
C VAL A 128 18.08 2.74 -12.31
N TYR A 129 17.10 3.32 -11.63
CA TYR A 129 15.84 2.66 -11.31
C TYR A 129 14.82 2.94 -12.41
N TRP A 130 14.21 1.88 -12.95
CA TRP A 130 13.17 2.04 -13.96
C TRP A 130 11.82 2.19 -13.28
N LEU A 131 11.23 3.38 -13.39
CA LEU A 131 9.93 3.68 -12.81
C LEU A 131 8.82 3.32 -13.80
N ILE A 132 8.00 2.34 -13.44
CA ILE A 132 6.72 2.05 -14.11
C ILE A 132 5.62 2.57 -13.18
N GLU A 133 4.90 3.61 -13.60
CA GLU A 133 3.91 4.30 -12.75
C GLU A 133 2.72 3.40 -12.38
N ASP A 134 2.34 2.49 -13.27
CA ASP A 134 1.31 1.49 -12.98
C ASP A 134 1.91 0.31 -12.21
N SER A 135 1.51 0.16 -10.95
CA SER A 135 2.06 -0.86 -10.04
C SER A 135 1.79 -2.29 -10.52
N ALA A 136 0.62 -2.54 -11.12
CA ALA A 136 0.28 -3.86 -11.68
C ALA A 136 1.20 -4.20 -12.87
N THR A 137 1.51 -3.22 -13.72
CA THR A 137 2.46 -3.37 -14.82
C THR A 137 3.87 -3.59 -14.29
N CYS A 138 4.31 -2.81 -13.31
CA CYS A 138 5.63 -2.99 -12.67
C CYS A 138 5.81 -4.42 -12.16
N GLU A 139 4.82 -4.93 -11.43
CA GLU A 139 4.82 -6.30 -10.90
C GLU A 139 4.87 -7.33 -12.03
N ALA A 140 4.03 -7.19 -13.07
CA ALA A 140 4.00 -8.13 -14.19
C ALA A 140 5.34 -8.19 -14.96
N VAL A 141 5.94 -7.02 -15.20
CA VAL A 141 7.25 -6.87 -15.87
C VAL A 141 8.35 -7.49 -15.01
N ALA A 142 8.37 -7.21 -13.70
CA ALA A 142 9.34 -7.79 -12.78
C ALA A 142 9.22 -9.33 -12.68
N LEU A 143 8.00 -9.86 -12.56
CA LEU A 143 7.77 -11.31 -12.54
C LEU A 143 8.22 -11.99 -13.84
N LYS A 144 8.01 -11.33 -14.99
CA LYS A 144 8.50 -11.83 -16.29
C LYS A 144 10.04 -11.82 -16.33
N ALA A 145 10.68 -10.77 -15.81
CA ALA A 145 12.13 -10.69 -15.70
C ALA A 145 12.71 -11.81 -14.82
N ILE A 146 12.09 -12.05 -13.65
CA ILE A 146 12.46 -13.15 -12.75
C ILE A 146 12.35 -14.50 -13.48
N ALA A 147 11.23 -14.74 -14.17
CA ALA A 147 11.02 -15.98 -14.93
C ALA A 147 12.06 -16.20 -16.05
N ARG A 148 12.70 -15.13 -16.51
CA ARG A 148 13.77 -15.13 -17.53
C ARG A 148 15.18 -15.18 -16.93
N GLY A 149 15.30 -15.26 -15.61
CA GLY A 149 16.57 -15.42 -14.91
C GLY A 149 17.27 -14.11 -14.54
N VAL A 150 16.58 -12.96 -14.62
CA VAL A 150 17.11 -11.71 -14.09
C VAL A 150 17.33 -11.86 -12.57
N PRO A 151 18.54 -11.55 -12.04
CA PRO A 151 18.84 -11.75 -10.64
C PRO A 151 17.92 -10.93 -9.72
N VAL A 152 17.53 -11.49 -8.58
CA VAL A 152 16.78 -10.78 -7.55
C VAL A 152 17.72 -10.29 -6.44
N ARG A 153 17.48 -9.08 -5.95
CA ARG A 153 18.15 -8.49 -4.78
C ARG A 153 17.11 -8.09 -3.76
N GLU A 154 17.27 -8.54 -2.52
CA GLU A 154 16.40 -8.10 -1.43
C GLU A 154 16.95 -6.80 -0.82
N ILE A 155 16.10 -5.80 -0.69
CA ILE A 155 16.40 -4.56 0.02
C ILE A 155 15.62 -4.56 1.32
N GLN A 156 16.35 -4.37 2.42
CA GLN A 156 15.80 -4.16 3.76
C GLN A 156 16.10 -2.71 4.14
N TYR A 157 15.07 -1.97 4.56
CA TYR A 157 15.18 -0.62 5.11
C TYR A 157 15.25 -0.66 6.64
#